data_AF-A0A1V3N3U2-F1
#
_entry.id   AF-A0A1V3N3U2-F1
#
_cell.length_a   1.000
_cell.length_b   1.000
_cell.length_c   1.000
_cell.angle_alpha   90.00
_cell.angle_beta   90.00
_cell.angle_gamma   90.00
#
_symmetry.space_group_name_H-M   'P 1'
#
loop_
_entity.id
_entity.type
_entity.pdbx_description
1 polymer ?
#
loop_
_entity_poly.entity_id
_entity_poly.type
_entity_poly.pdbx_seq_one_letter_code
_entity_poly.pdbx_strand_id
1 'polypeptide(L)'
;MKIYSKKNINMKRIVQFILPTLAILFIWSCKESSWADPSVNDNSTPMPVEKAVVVENFSGGASIKFALPKSSNALYVQAEYDVGNGKIFKQKTSIYNDTIHVDGFVKAGGFDVQLYAVSRAEQKSTPITIKVNPTDPPFSYAAKTAQIRSDFGGILVQLDNPVKAALAAVILKKNTDGKWSAVKTDYSAEKQIVFNVRGMKAEETTFGLTIRDKYQNFSDTVEWTGIPELEEEIDKKKIVKLSGLPTDQGEDYGWAMERLWDGNLATGFHTKEYPPAGMPQWFTFDLGQEVSLSRFVINQRLDIYMYSHGNPREFELYGSIEQPLAADDKVDVWDPKWQSLGHYEVIKPSGQLPGINSAVDIDLAKKGHEFNFPPGTPKVRYIRFKVVSAWAAGFFHLMELTLYGQNEKK
;
A
#
# COMPACT_ATOMS: atom_id res chain seq x y z
N MET A 1 -55.50 2.05 -60.87
CA MET A 1 -54.35 2.74 -61.51
C MET A 1 -53.42 3.20 -60.39
N LYS A 2 -52.18 2.76 -60.17
CA LYS A 2 -51.22 1.86 -60.83
C LYS A 2 -50.55 1.04 -59.71
N ILE A 3 -50.41 -0.26 -59.91
CA ILE A 3 -49.63 -1.17 -59.05
C ILE A 3 -48.16 -1.00 -59.44
N TYR A 4 -47.28 -0.63 -58.50
CA TYR A 4 -45.83 -0.66 -58.73
C TYR A 4 -45.24 -2.00 -58.29
N SER A 5 -44.72 -2.71 -59.28
CA SER A 5 -44.01 -3.98 -59.18
C SER A 5 -42.73 -3.84 -58.35
N LYS A 6 -42.58 -4.67 -57.31
CA LYS A 6 -41.29 -4.89 -56.65
C LYS A 6 -40.40 -5.71 -57.59
N LYS A 7 -39.42 -5.06 -58.23
CA LYS A 7 -38.31 -5.77 -58.88
C LYS A 7 -37.49 -6.46 -57.80
N ASN A 8 -37.53 -7.80 -57.77
CA ASN A 8 -36.59 -8.60 -57.00
C ASN A 8 -35.19 -8.40 -57.56
N ILE A 9 -34.41 -7.55 -56.90
CA ILE A 9 -33.00 -7.37 -57.20
C ILE A 9 -32.28 -8.64 -56.74
N ASN A 10 -31.66 -9.33 -57.70
CA ASN A 10 -30.98 -10.60 -57.46
C ASN A 10 -29.69 -10.34 -56.67
N MET A 11 -29.80 -10.43 -55.33
CA MET A 11 -28.78 -10.02 -54.36
C MET A 11 -27.42 -10.71 -54.56
N LYS A 12 -27.41 -11.91 -55.18
CA LYS A 12 -26.18 -12.63 -55.55
C LYS A 12 -25.33 -11.87 -56.59
N ARG A 13 -25.95 -11.15 -57.53
CA ARG A 13 -25.21 -10.35 -58.52
C ARG A 13 -24.66 -9.05 -57.93
N ILE A 14 -25.33 -8.44 -56.95
CA ILE A 14 -24.81 -7.25 -56.26
C ILE A 14 -23.61 -7.61 -55.38
N VAL A 15 -23.68 -8.72 -54.64
CA VAL A 15 -22.56 -9.22 -53.84
C VAL A 15 -21.35 -9.55 -54.73
N GLN A 16 -21.57 -10.07 -55.93
CA GLN A 16 -20.51 -10.45 -56.87
C GLN A 16 -19.78 -9.25 -57.52
N PHE A 17 -20.38 -8.06 -57.50
CA PHE A 17 -19.72 -6.81 -57.94
C PHE A 17 -19.22 -5.94 -56.77
N ILE A 18 -19.85 -6.01 -55.59
CA ILE A 18 -19.42 -5.31 -54.36
C ILE A 18 -18.17 -5.94 -53.74
N LEU A 19 -18.04 -7.28 -53.73
CA LEU A 19 -16.86 -7.94 -53.15
C LEU A 19 -15.53 -7.59 -53.85
N PRO A 20 -15.43 -7.60 -55.19
CA PRO A 20 -14.18 -7.22 -55.86
C PRO A 20 -13.91 -5.71 -55.78
N THR A 21 -14.94 -4.84 -55.73
CA THR A 21 -14.73 -3.40 -55.55
C THR A 21 -14.32 -3.02 -54.12
N LEU A 22 -14.81 -3.73 -53.10
CA LEU A 22 -14.37 -3.55 -51.72
C LEU A 22 -12.96 -4.12 -51.49
N ALA A 23 -12.61 -5.22 -52.16
CA ALA A 23 -11.25 -5.79 -52.12
C ALA A 23 -10.19 -4.88 -52.78
N ILE A 24 -10.58 -4.10 -53.81
CA ILE A 24 -9.70 -3.11 -54.45
C ILE A 24 -9.46 -1.89 -53.55
N LEU A 25 -10.35 -1.59 -52.60
CA LEU A 25 -10.15 -0.49 -51.63
C LEU A 25 -9.18 -0.85 -50.49
N PHE A 26 -8.90 -2.13 -50.24
CA PHE A 26 -7.93 -2.55 -49.22
C PHE A 26 -6.47 -2.60 -49.71
N ILE A 27 -6.22 -2.62 -51.03
CA ILE A 27 -4.87 -2.60 -51.61
C ILE A 27 -4.28 -1.19 -51.78
N TRP A 28 -5.00 -0.14 -51.38
CA TRP A 28 -4.50 1.24 -51.36
C TRP A 28 -4.30 1.83 -49.96
N SER A 29 -4.51 1.04 -48.90
CA SER A 29 -4.28 1.45 -47.51
C SER A 29 -3.05 0.77 -46.91
N CYS A 30 -1.89 1.03 -47.50
CA CYS A 30 -0.60 1.18 -46.82
C CYS A 30 0.45 1.45 -47.89
N LYS A 31 0.46 2.67 -48.42
CA LYS A 31 1.77 3.28 -48.65
C LYS A 31 2.20 3.79 -47.29
N GLU A 32 3.18 3.13 -46.67
CA GLU A 32 4.05 3.85 -45.74
C GLU A 32 4.45 5.12 -46.49
N SER A 33 4.00 6.25 -45.99
CA SER A 33 4.35 7.52 -46.57
C SER A 33 5.86 7.63 -46.44
N SER A 34 6.59 7.41 -47.54
CA SER A 34 8.02 7.61 -47.63
C SER A 34 8.34 9.11 -47.68
N TRP A 35 7.71 9.92 -46.82
CA TRP A 35 8.47 11.02 -46.26
C TRP A 35 9.51 10.33 -45.37
N ALA A 36 10.61 9.89 -45.96
CA ALA A 36 11.84 9.96 -45.21
C ALA A 36 11.91 11.43 -44.81
N ASP A 37 11.64 11.73 -43.54
CA ASP A 37 12.00 13.01 -42.96
C ASP A 37 13.43 13.28 -43.44
N PRO A 38 13.71 14.35 -44.20
CA PRO A 38 15.05 14.59 -44.73
C PRO A 38 16.11 14.56 -43.62
N SER A 39 15.71 14.82 -42.37
CA SER A 39 16.55 14.74 -41.18
C SER A 39 16.93 13.33 -40.72
N VAL A 40 16.29 12.25 -41.21
CA VAL A 40 16.71 10.86 -40.95
C VAL A 40 17.92 10.48 -41.82
N ASN A 41 18.08 11.13 -42.97
CA ASN A 41 19.25 10.96 -43.85
C ASN A 41 20.38 11.98 -43.55
N ASP A 42 20.15 12.92 -42.63
CA ASP A 42 21.18 13.83 -42.14
C ASP A 42 22.08 13.14 -41.10
N ASN A 43 23.20 12.59 -41.58
CA ASN A 43 24.23 11.98 -40.75
C ASN A 43 25.21 12.99 -40.12
N SER A 44 24.87 14.30 -40.08
CA SER A 44 25.71 15.26 -39.39
C SER A 44 25.54 15.17 -37.87
N THR A 45 26.64 15.41 -37.15
CA THR A 45 26.64 15.50 -35.68
C THR A 45 25.99 16.82 -35.24
N PRO A 46 25.06 16.82 -34.26
CA PRO A 46 24.50 18.05 -33.72
C PRO A 46 25.55 18.91 -33.01
N MET A 47 25.24 20.19 -32.84
CA MET A 47 26.00 21.04 -31.91
C MET A 47 25.91 20.51 -30.47
N PRO A 48 26.99 20.59 -29.67
CA PRO A 48 26.98 20.20 -28.27
C PRO A 48 25.97 20.97 -27.44
N VAL A 49 25.60 20.39 -26.29
CA VAL A 49 24.87 21.09 -25.23
C VAL A 49 25.70 22.29 -24.74
N GLU A 50 25.09 23.45 -24.57
CA GLU A 50 25.80 24.67 -24.15
C GLU A 50 26.13 24.64 -22.64
N LYS A 51 27.26 25.26 -22.28
CA LYS A 51 27.71 25.39 -20.87
C LYS A 51 26.91 26.47 -20.14
N ALA A 52 25.76 26.08 -19.59
CA ALA A 52 25.07 26.81 -18.52
C ALA A 52 24.26 25.80 -17.74
N VAL A 53 24.92 25.15 -16.76
CA VAL A 53 24.36 23.98 -16.10
C VAL A 53 24.09 24.25 -14.63
N VAL A 54 22.82 24.19 -14.22
CA VAL A 54 22.43 24.19 -12.80
C VAL A 54 22.31 22.73 -12.39
N VAL A 55 23.06 22.34 -11.35
CA VAL A 55 23.03 20.99 -10.79
C VAL A 55 22.35 21.01 -9.43
N GLU A 56 21.28 20.26 -9.30
CA GLU A 56 20.61 20.01 -8.02
C GLU A 56 20.83 18.54 -7.64
N ASN A 57 21.55 18.29 -6.54
CA ASN A 57 21.85 16.94 -6.08
C ASN A 57 20.80 16.45 -5.08
N PHE A 58 20.46 15.18 -5.16
CA PHE A 58 19.53 14.51 -4.25
C PHE A 58 19.99 13.08 -3.94
N SER A 59 19.20 12.35 -3.15
CA SER A 59 19.52 10.98 -2.71
C SER A 59 19.72 10.04 -3.91
N GLY A 60 20.96 9.61 -4.14
CA GLY A 60 21.33 8.71 -5.24
C GLY A 60 21.19 9.28 -6.65
N GLY A 61 21.09 10.60 -6.81
CA GLY A 61 20.88 11.23 -8.12
C GLY A 61 21.13 12.74 -8.17
N ALA A 62 20.97 13.30 -9.36
CA ALA A 62 21.03 14.74 -9.60
C ALA A 62 20.13 15.15 -10.77
N SER A 63 19.60 16.36 -10.69
CA SER A 63 18.92 17.05 -11.79
C SER A 63 19.91 18.01 -12.43
N ILE A 64 20.09 17.88 -13.73
CA ILE A 64 21.02 18.68 -14.51
C ILE A 64 20.20 19.51 -15.49
N LYS A 65 20.06 20.81 -15.19
CA LYS A 65 19.42 21.76 -16.08
C LYS A 65 20.44 22.33 -17.03
N PHE A 66 20.18 22.38 -18.33
CA PHE A 66 21.12 22.82 -19.36
C PHE A 66 20.43 23.70 -20.41
N ALA A 67 21.21 24.50 -21.14
CA ALA A 67 20.70 25.23 -22.29
C ALA A 67 20.52 24.29 -23.49
N LEU A 68 19.36 24.38 -24.15
CA LEU A 68 19.02 23.53 -25.29
C LEU A 68 20.03 23.72 -26.44
N PRO A 69 20.50 22.63 -27.08
CA PRO A 69 21.36 22.69 -28.26
C PRO A 69 20.74 23.54 -29.38
N LYS A 70 21.52 24.47 -29.95
CA LYS A 70 21.12 25.31 -31.10
C LYS A 70 21.26 24.57 -32.43
N SER A 71 20.81 23.32 -32.49
CA SER A 71 20.94 22.44 -33.67
C SER A 71 19.57 21.96 -34.11
N SER A 72 19.16 22.30 -35.34
CA SER A 72 17.86 21.89 -35.89
C SER A 72 17.72 20.37 -36.10
N ASN A 73 18.84 19.66 -36.16
CA ASN A 73 18.89 18.20 -36.32
C ASN A 73 19.01 17.43 -34.99
N ALA A 74 19.09 18.11 -33.83
CA ALA A 74 19.11 17.44 -32.53
C ALA A 74 17.72 16.89 -32.18
N LEU A 75 17.66 15.63 -31.74
CA LEU A 75 16.43 14.93 -31.36
C LEU A 75 16.27 14.83 -29.84
N TYR A 76 17.36 14.51 -29.15
CA TYR A 76 17.37 14.32 -27.70
C TYR A 76 18.75 14.63 -27.11
N VAL A 77 18.79 14.81 -25.79
CA VAL A 77 20.03 14.88 -25.02
C VAL A 77 20.20 13.58 -24.26
N GLN A 78 21.42 13.03 -24.29
CA GLN A 78 21.79 11.80 -23.59
C GLN A 78 22.85 12.10 -22.52
N ALA A 79 22.61 11.63 -21.30
CA ALA A 79 23.62 11.54 -20.26
C ALA A 79 24.25 10.15 -20.25
N GLU A 80 25.58 10.06 -20.15
CA GLU A 80 26.32 8.83 -19.87
C GLU A 80 27.21 9.02 -18.64
N TYR A 81 27.13 8.11 -17.67
CA TYR A 81 27.83 8.22 -16.39
C TYR A 81 28.04 6.85 -15.73
N ASP A 82 29.12 6.71 -14.96
CA ASP A 82 29.36 5.56 -14.08
C ASP A 82 28.61 5.77 -12.76
N VAL A 83 27.82 4.78 -12.33
CA VAL A 83 27.05 4.85 -11.09
C VAL A 83 27.89 4.60 -9.83
N GLY A 84 29.19 4.37 -9.95
CA GLY A 84 30.14 4.18 -8.85
C GLY A 84 30.57 2.74 -8.61
N ASN A 85 30.16 1.81 -9.48
CA ASN A 85 30.54 0.40 -9.47
C ASN A 85 31.03 -0.12 -10.84
N GLY A 86 31.39 0.77 -11.77
CA GLY A 86 31.85 0.41 -13.11
C GLY A 86 30.72 0.22 -14.13
N LYS A 87 29.44 0.26 -13.71
CA LYS A 87 28.30 0.19 -14.62
C LYS A 87 28.00 1.57 -15.20
N ILE A 88 27.93 1.63 -16.53
CA ILE A 88 27.56 2.86 -17.25
C ILE A 88 26.06 2.93 -17.44
N PHE A 89 25.44 3.97 -16.93
CA PHE A 89 24.03 4.28 -17.14
C PHE A 89 23.88 5.29 -18.26
N LYS A 90 22.75 5.19 -18.96
CA LYS A 90 22.35 6.11 -20.04
C LYS A 90 20.96 6.63 -19.74
N GLN A 91 20.84 7.95 -19.65
CA GLN A 91 19.54 8.62 -19.52
C GLN A 91 19.31 9.50 -20.74
N LYS A 92 18.06 9.64 -21.16
CA LYS A 92 17.67 10.46 -22.31
C LYS A 92 16.58 11.44 -21.90
N THR A 93 16.63 12.64 -22.45
CA THR A 93 15.53 13.61 -22.37
C THR A 93 15.31 14.22 -23.75
N SER A 94 14.07 14.57 -24.07
CA SER A 94 13.74 15.20 -25.36
C SER A 94 14.50 16.52 -25.53
N ILE A 95 14.79 16.91 -26.77
CA ILE A 95 15.38 18.21 -27.09
C ILE A 95 14.51 19.41 -26.67
N TYR A 96 13.23 19.18 -26.34
CA TYR A 96 12.32 20.21 -25.83
C TYR A 96 12.38 20.37 -24.30
N ASN A 97 13.08 19.48 -23.60
CA ASN A 97 13.26 19.53 -22.15
C ASN A 97 14.65 20.07 -21.81
N ASP A 98 14.70 21.08 -20.97
CA ASP A 98 15.95 21.71 -20.51
C ASP A 98 16.60 20.99 -19.33
N THR A 99 16.04 19.86 -18.89
CA THR A 99 16.46 19.15 -17.70
C THR A 99 16.58 17.65 -17.98
N ILE A 100 17.66 17.05 -17.48
CA ILE A 100 17.88 15.60 -17.46
C ILE A 100 18.14 15.15 -16.02
N HIS A 101 17.51 14.05 -15.63
CA HIS A 101 17.73 13.42 -14.34
C HIS A 101 18.70 12.24 -14.50
N VAL A 102 19.71 12.20 -13.64
CA VAL A 102 20.66 11.09 -13.54
C VAL A 102 20.50 10.46 -12.15
N ASP A 103 20.39 9.15 -12.09
CA ASP A 103 20.04 8.40 -10.89
C ASP A 103 20.74 7.03 -10.85
N GLY A 104 20.56 6.30 -9.75
CA GLY A 104 21.13 4.97 -9.57
C GLY A 104 22.58 4.97 -9.10
N PHE A 105 23.14 6.12 -8.71
CA PHE A 105 24.44 6.18 -8.04
C PHE A 105 24.43 5.32 -6.79
N VAL A 106 25.44 4.47 -6.60
CA VAL A 106 25.45 3.48 -5.51
C VAL A 106 26.10 4.00 -4.22
N LYS A 107 26.58 5.24 -4.23
CA LYS A 107 27.20 5.92 -3.07
C LYS A 107 27.13 7.44 -3.23
N ALA A 108 27.21 8.15 -2.12
CA ALA A 108 27.41 9.59 -2.13
C ALA A 108 28.80 9.96 -2.68
N GLY A 109 28.91 11.14 -3.30
CA GLY A 109 30.19 11.69 -3.73
C GLY A 109 30.17 12.27 -5.14
N GLY A 110 31.35 12.64 -5.64
CA GLY A 110 31.51 13.28 -6.95
C GLY A 110 31.54 12.30 -8.12
N PHE A 111 30.72 12.56 -9.15
CA PHE A 111 30.67 11.78 -10.38
C PHE A 111 30.71 12.68 -11.62
N ASP A 112 31.35 12.19 -12.67
CA ASP A 112 31.37 12.85 -13.97
C ASP A 112 30.21 12.32 -14.84
N VAL A 113 29.40 13.24 -15.35
CA VAL A 113 28.29 12.97 -16.27
C VAL A 113 28.60 13.62 -17.60
N GLN A 114 28.61 12.82 -18.67
CA GLN A 114 28.82 13.30 -20.02
C GLN A 114 27.48 13.54 -20.70
N LEU A 115 27.21 14.78 -21.12
CA LEU A 115 26.00 15.13 -21.88
C LEU A 115 26.31 15.26 -23.37
N TYR A 116 25.50 14.60 -24.19
CA TYR A 116 25.56 14.61 -25.64
C TYR A 116 24.25 15.15 -26.21
N ALA A 117 24.32 15.97 -27.25
CA ALA A 117 23.19 16.15 -28.15
C ALA A 117 23.22 15.03 -29.20
N VAL A 118 22.07 14.41 -29.47
CA VAL A 118 21.98 13.26 -30.39
C VAL A 118 20.97 13.55 -31.50
N SER A 119 21.36 13.29 -32.75
CA SER A 119 20.51 13.50 -33.93
C SER A 119 19.53 12.34 -34.15
N ARG A 120 18.60 12.52 -35.10
CA ARG A 120 17.70 11.45 -35.58
C ARG A 120 18.45 10.27 -36.21
N ALA A 121 19.63 10.52 -36.78
CA ALA A 121 20.53 9.50 -37.31
C ALA A 121 21.48 8.92 -36.24
N GLU A 122 21.19 9.13 -34.95
CA GLU A 122 21.94 8.61 -33.79
C GLU A 122 23.41 9.07 -33.75
N GLN A 123 23.73 10.20 -34.39
CA GLN A 123 25.05 10.83 -34.30
C GLN A 123 25.14 11.67 -33.04
N LYS A 124 26.18 11.44 -32.24
CA LYS A 124 26.43 12.17 -31.00
C LYS A 124 27.35 13.37 -31.25
N SER A 125 27.05 14.50 -30.61
CA SER A 125 27.97 15.63 -30.51
C SER A 125 29.24 15.25 -29.72
N THR A 126 30.23 16.15 -29.67
CA THR A 126 31.22 16.09 -28.58
C THR A 126 30.52 16.32 -27.24
N PRO A 127 30.92 15.63 -26.15
CA PRO A 127 30.26 15.78 -24.87
C PRO A 127 30.70 17.03 -24.11
N ILE A 128 29.83 17.52 -23.24
CA ILE A 128 30.24 18.32 -22.08
C ILE A 128 30.24 17.45 -20.82
N THR A 129 31.27 17.59 -20.00
CA THR A 129 31.37 16.89 -18.71
C THR A 129 30.85 17.78 -17.59
N ILE A 130 29.88 17.28 -16.85
CA ILE A 130 29.27 17.94 -15.69
C ILE A 130 29.60 17.11 -14.45
N LYS A 131 30.08 17.77 -13.40
CA LYS A 131 30.27 17.14 -12.09
C LYS A 131 29.00 17.22 -11.27
N VAL A 132 28.53 16.08 -10.79
CA VAL A 132 27.42 15.95 -9.84
C VAL A 132 27.95 15.42 -8.52
N ASN A 133 27.26 15.74 -7.42
CA ASN A 133 27.59 15.29 -6.07
C ASN A 133 26.33 14.75 -5.36
N PRO A 134 25.71 13.65 -5.85
CA PRO A 134 24.57 13.01 -5.19
C PRO A 134 24.88 12.68 -3.72
N THR A 135 23.84 12.76 -2.89
CA THR A 135 23.90 12.31 -1.50
C THR A 135 23.67 10.80 -1.43
N ASP A 136 23.65 10.24 -0.21
CA ASP A 136 23.49 8.80 0.00
C ASP A 136 22.32 8.23 -0.82
N PRO A 137 22.51 7.09 -1.50
CA PRO A 137 21.43 6.49 -2.27
C PRO A 137 20.28 6.07 -1.37
N PRO A 138 19.05 5.97 -1.90
CA PRO A 138 17.85 5.77 -1.09
C PRO A 138 17.93 4.56 -0.15
N PHE A 139 18.49 3.43 -0.61
CA PHE A 139 18.65 2.24 0.23
C PHE A 139 19.61 2.45 1.40
N SER A 140 20.72 3.17 1.18
CA SER A 140 21.71 3.46 2.23
C SER A 140 21.18 4.51 3.20
N TYR A 141 20.56 5.57 2.68
CA TYR A 141 19.92 6.61 3.50
C TYR A 141 18.84 6.00 4.42
N ALA A 142 17.94 5.20 3.84
CA ALA A 142 16.90 4.49 4.59
C ALA A 142 17.48 3.69 5.77
N ALA A 143 18.52 2.89 5.52
CA ALA A 143 19.18 2.11 6.57
C ALA A 143 19.77 2.99 7.67
N LYS A 144 20.44 4.11 7.33
CA LYS A 144 21.02 5.03 8.32
C LYS A 144 19.97 5.69 9.22
N THR A 145 18.76 5.89 8.72
CA THR A 145 17.65 6.46 9.50
C THR A 145 16.83 5.41 10.26
N ALA A 146 17.13 4.13 10.06
CA ALA A 146 16.29 3.07 10.59
C ALA A 146 16.34 3.01 12.12
N GLN A 147 15.16 2.92 12.72
CA GLN A 147 14.95 2.67 14.13
C GLN A 147 14.24 1.34 14.28
N ILE A 148 14.82 0.46 15.08
CA ILE A 148 14.25 -0.83 15.46
C ILE A 148 13.99 -0.77 16.96
N ARG A 149 12.79 -1.16 17.37
CA ARG A 149 12.43 -1.26 18.79
C ARG A 149 11.56 -2.47 19.06
N SER A 150 11.54 -2.92 20.31
CA SER A 150 10.62 -3.95 20.77
C SER A 150 9.17 -3.56 20.47
N ASP A 151 8.37 -4.56 20.12
CA ASP A 151 6.93 -4.46 19.95
C ASP A 151 6.28 -5.82 20.33
N PHE A 152 4.96 -5.82 20.45
CA PHE A 152 4.17 -7.02 20.72
C PHE A 152 4.41 -8.12 19.70
N GLY A 153 4.93 -9.26 20.18
CA GLY A 153 5.22 -10.42 19.37
C GLY A 153 6.37 -10.21 18.37
N GLY A 154 7.18 -9.15 18.51
CA GLY A 154 8.38 -8.94 17.70
C GLY A 154 8.97 -7.54 17.79
N ILE A 155 9.08 -6.86 16.64
CA ILE A 155 9.72 -5.55 16.53
C ILE A 155 8.91 -4.60 15.65
N LEU A 156 9.01 -3.31 15.94
CA LEU A 156 8.60 -2.24 15.05
C LEU A 156 9.84 -1.68 14.36
N VAL A 157 9.76 -1.53 13.04
CA VAL A 157 10.78 -0.89 12.21
C VAL A 157 10.21 0.39 11.64
N GLN A 158 10.98 1.48 11.77
CA GLN A 158 10.67 2.78 11.17
C GLN A 158 11.91 3.32 10.44
N LEU A 159 11.74 3.81 9.22
CA LEU A 159 12.80 4.42 8.43
C LEU A 159 12.28 5.49 7.47
N ASP A 160 13.16 6.38 7.03
CA ASP A 160 12.82 7.47 6.11
C ASP A 160 13.18 7.12 4.66
N ASN A 161 12.31 7.51 3.73
CA ASN A 161 12.48 7.35 2.29
C ASN A 161 11.97 8.61 1.56
N PRO A 162 12.66 9.75 1.71
CA PRO A 162 12.15 11.06 1.30
C PRO A 162 11.82 11.18 -0.20
N VAL A 163 12.51 10.40 -1.04
CA VAL A 163 12.33 10.38 -2.50
C VAL A 163 11.32 9.32 -2.97
N LYS A 164 10.65 8.61 -2.05
CA LYS A 164 9.67 7.56 -2.38
C LYS A 164 10.24 6.47 -3.30
N ALA A 165 11.51 6.10 -3.11
CA ALA A 165 12.12 5.02 -3.86
C ALA A 165 11.41 3.70 -3.54
N ALA A 166 11.23 2.83 -4.53
CA ALA A 166 10.75 1.47 -4.28
C ALA A 166 11.85 0.66 -3.58
N LEU A 167 11.65 0.38 -2.30
CA LEU A 167 12.61 -0.29 -1.42
C LEU A 167 12.03 -1.59 -0.88
N ALA A 168 12.91 -2.57 -0.66
CA ALA A 168 12.63 -3.79 0.08
C ALA A 168 13.42 -3.77 1.41
N ALA A 169 12.72 -3.74 2.53
CA ALA A 169 13.30 -3.86 3.86
C ALA A 169 13.32 -5.33 4.28
N VAL A 170 14.50 -5.94 4.30
CA VAL A 170 14.70 -7.35 4.63
C VAL A 170 15.12 -7.47 6.08
N ILE A 171 14.28 -8.15 6.87
CA ILE A 171 14.53 -8.43 8.28
C ILE A 171 15.14 -9.82 8.41
N LEU A 172 16.25 -9.85 9.11
CA LEU A 172 17.01 -11.02 9.46
C LEU A 172 16.89 -11.27 10.96
N LYS A 173 16.85 -12.54 11.37
CA LYS A 173 17.01 -12.98 12.76
C LYS A 173 18.30 -13.77 12.88
N LYS A 174 19.09 -13.50 13.91
CA LYS A 174 20.28 -14.29 14.25
C LYS A 174 19.85 -15.47 15.11
N ASN A 175 20.24 -16.67 14.72
CA ASN A 175 20.02 -17.87 15.53
C ASN A 175 21.14 -18.04 16.59
N THR A 176 21.00 -19.04 17.45
CA THR A 176 21.97 -19.37 18.51
C THR A 176 23.36 -19.73 18.00
N ASP A 177 23.47 -20.22 16.76
CA ASP A 177 24.75 -20.54 16.10
C ASP A 177 25.38 -19.30 15.44
N GLY A 178 24.79 -18.12 15.59
CA GLY A 178 25.25 -16.86 14.99
C GLY A 178 24.90 -16.69 13.51
N LYS A 179 24.11 -17.59 12.92
CA LYS A 179 23.67 -17.51 11.51
C LYS A 179 22.43 -16.64 11.36
N TRP A 180 22.42 -15.85 10.29
CA TRP A 180 21.30 -15.00 9.92
C TRP A 180 20.32 -15.74 9.00
N SER A 181 19.02 -15.60 9.26
CA SER A 181 17.96 -16.04 8.36
C SER A 181 16.92 -14.94 8.16
N ALA A 182 16.42 -14.80 6.94
CA ALA A 182 15.36 -13.84 6.64
C ALA A 182 14.04 -14.30 7.28
N VAL A 183 13.36 -13.40 7.98
CA VAL A 183 12.07 -13.65 8.64
C VAL A 183 10.92 -12.85 8.04
N LYS A 184 11.20 -11.68 7.44
CA LYS A 184 10.21 -10.86 6.74
C LYS A 184 10.89 -9.99 5.70
N THR A 185 10.21 -9.75 4.59
CA THR A 185 10.56 -8.68 3.64
C THR A 185 9.36 -7.79 3.45
N ASP A 186 9.52 -6.51 3.70
CA ASP A 186 8.49 -5.49 3.49
C ASP A 186 8.85 -4.65 2.26
N TYR A 187 7.87 -4.38 1.40
CA TYR A 187 8.07 -3.62 0.16
C TYR A 187 7.27 -2.33 0.23
N SER A 188 7.94 -1.19 0.11
CA SER A 188 7.28 0.10 0.18
C SER A 188 7.99 1.17 -0.65
N ALA A 189 7.20 2.14 -1.10
CA ALA A 189 7.67 3.38 -1.71
C ALA A 189 7.15 4.60 -0.92
N GLU A 190 6.66 4.41 0.30
CA GLU A 190 6.17 5.50 1.13
C GLU A 190 7.30 6.40 1.61
N LYS A 191 6.96 7.67 1.90
CA LYS A 191 7.93 8.67 2.37
C LYS A 191 8.52 8.29 3.73
N GLN A 192 7.70 7.71 4.59
CA GLN A 192 8.07 7.15 5.89
C GLN A 192 7.58 5.70 5.88
N ILE A 193 8.48 4.75 6.10
CA ILE A 193 8.18 3.33 6.06
C ILE A 193 8.13 2.84 7.50
N VAL A 194 6.98 2.31 7.90
CA VAL A 194 6.74 1.78 9.26
C VAL A 194 6.06 0.43 9.12
N PHE A 195 6.62 -0.61 9.71
CA PHE A 195 6.03 -1.93 9.70
C PHE A 195 6.45 -2.77 10.92
N ASN A 196 5.56 -3.68 11.32
CA ASN A 196 5.81 -4.64 12.40
C ASN A 196 6.34 -5.96 11.83
N VAL A 197 7.19 -6.61 12.60
CA VAL A 197 7.60 -8.01 12.43
C VAL A 197 7.03 -8.76 13.62
N ARG A 198 6.26 -9.82 13.36
CA ARG A 198 5.52 -10.56 14.40
C ARG A 198 5.95 -12.03 14.46
N GLY A 199 5.36 -12.80 15.37
CA GLY A 199 5.61 -14.24 15.52
C GLY A 199 6.89 -14.59 16.29
N MET A 200 7.40 -13.64 17.06
CA MET A 200 8.60 -13.79 17.89
C MET A 200 8.19 -14.04 19.34
N LYS A 201 8.99 -14.85 20.03
CA LYS A 201 8.85 -15.07 21.47
C LYS A 201 9.42 -13.88 22.22
N ALA A 202 8.97 -13.69 23.46
CA ALA A 202 9.55 -12.76 24.42
C ALA A 202 10.89 -13.29 24.98
N GLU A 203 11.87 -13.42 24.09
CA GLU A 203 13.24 -13.86 24.40
C GLU A 203 14.25 -12.93 23.73
N GLU A 204 15.42 -12.75 24.33
CA GLU A 204 16.48 -11.92 23.75
C GLU A 204 16.83 -12.39 22.34
N THR A 205 16.68 -11.49 21.36
CA THR A 205 16.86 -11.78 19.95
C THR A 205 17.63 -10.65 19.28
N THR A 206 18.64 -11.01 18.47
CA THR A 206 19.30 -10.08 17.56
C THR A 206 18.61 -10.10 16.20
N PHE A 207 18.12 -8.93 15.78
CA PHE A 207 17.59 -8.68 14.45
C PHE A 207 18.59 -7.89 13.60
N GLY A 208 18.55 -8.11 12.30
CA GLY A 208 19.28 -7.36 11.29
C GLY A 208 18.32 -6.78 10.27
N LEU A 209 18.56 -5.57 9.82
CA LEU A 209 17.82 -4.94 8.73
C LEU A 209 18.79 -4.60 7.61
N THR A 210 18.50 -5.05 6.39
CA THR A 210 19.14 -4.55 5.18
C THR A 210 18.08 -4.00 4.22
N ILE A 211 18.39 -2.88 3.58
CA ILE A 211 17.52 -2.26 2.59
C ILE A 211 18.06 -2.56 1.20
N ARG A 212 17.18 -3.01 0.33
CA ARG A 212 17.49 -3.36 -1.05
C ARG A 212 16.68 -2.53 -2.03
N ASP A 213 17.32 -2.05 -3.08
CA ASP A 213 16.65 -1.35 -4.18
C ASP A 213 16.27 -2.29 -5.35
N LYS A 214 15.62 -1.73 -6.38
CA LYS A 214 15.25 -2.47 -7.61
C LYS A 214 16.45 -2.99 -8.43
N TYR A 215 17.65 -2.48 -8.19
CA TYR A 215 18.87 -2.87 -8.89
C TYR A 215 19.69 -3.93 -8.11
N GLN A 216 19.15 -4.44 -7.00
CA GLN A 216 19.82 -5.37 -6.09
C GLN A 216 21.06 -4.76 -5.43
N ASN A 217 21.09 -3.43 -5.23
CA ASN A 217 22.03 -2.82 -4.29
C ASN A 217 21.50 -3.02 -2.87
N PHE A 218 22.41 -3.26 -1.93
CA PHE A 218 22.08 -3.51 -0.53
C PHE A 218 22.78 -2.47 0.35
N SER A 219 22.09 -2.05 1.42
CA SER A 219 22.72 -1.30 2.50
C SER A 219 23.58 -2.23 3.37
N ASP A 220 24.44 -1.63 4.18
CA ASP A 220 24.98 -2.31 5.38
C ASP A 220 23.82 -2.78 6.28
N THR A 221 24.10 -3.79 7.11
CA THR A 221 23.11 -4.34 8.05
C THR A 221 23.03 -3.47 9.30
N VAL A 222 21.83 -2.99 9.61
CA VAL A 222 21.51 -2.37 10.89
C VAL A 222 21.15 -3.48 11.87
N GLU A 223 21.96 -3.68 12.90
CA GLU A 223 21.69 -4.69 13.94
C GLU A 223 21.00 -4.04 15.14
N TRP A 224 20.06 -4.78 15.72
CA TRP A 224 19.41 -4.43 16.98
C TRP A 224 19.21 -5.68 17.81
N THR A 225 19.51 -5.62 19.11
CA THR A 225 19.28 -6.72 20.06
C THR A 225 18.36 -6.24 21.16
N GLY A 226 17.35 -7.05 21.47
CA GLY A 226 16.43 -6.79 22.57
C GLY A 226 15.42 -7.91 22.74
N ILE A 227 14.46 -7.70 23.64
CA ILE A 227 13.42 -8.67 23.97
C ILE A 227 12.09 -8.14 23.44
N PRO A 228 11.46 -8.81 22.47
CA PRO A 228 10.08 -8.51 22.05
C PRO A 228 9.10 -8.58 23.22
N GLU A 229 8.05 -7.77 23.17
CA GLU A 229 6.98 -7.88 24.16
C GLU A 229 6.16 -9.14 23.91
N LEU A 230 5.67 -9.76 24.97
CA LEU A 230 4.81 -10.94 24.85
C LEU A 230 3.51 -10.53 24.16
N GLU A 231 3.11 -11.27 23.12
CA GLU A 231 1.77 -11.15 22.52
C GLU A 231 1.06 -12.50 22.63
N GLU A 232 -0.05 -12.53 23.35
CA GLU A 232 -0.94 -13.67 23.47
C GLU A 232 -2.35 -13.29 22.99
N GLU A 233 -3.12 -14.26 22.52
CA GLU A 233 -4.57 -14.08 22.36
C GLU A 233 -5.20 -13.89 23.74
N ILE A 234 -6.06 -12.89 23.88
CA ILE A 234 -6.78 -12.66 25.14
C ILE A 234 -7.75 -13.82 25.37
N ASP A 235 -7.68 -14.40 26.58
CA ASP A 235 -8.47 -15.57 26.95
C ASP A 235 -9.98 -15.28 26.86
N LYS A 236 -10.58 -15.76 25.76
CA LYS A 236 -11.99 -15.59 25.43
C LYS A 236 -12.94 -16.08 26.52
N LYS A 237 -12.53 -17.05 27.35
CA LYS A 237 -13.35 -17.56 28.45
C LYS A 237 -13.57 -16.55 29.58
N LYS A 238 -12.73 -15.51 29.65
CA LYS A 238 -12.86 -14.43 30.63
C LYS A 238 -13.71 -13.27 30.11
N ILE A 239 -13.96 -13.22 28.80
CA ILE A 239 -14.74 -12.16 28.18
C ILE A 239 -16.22 -12.36 28.53
N VAL A 240 -16.84 -11.33 29.08
CA VAL A 240 -18.25 -11.33 29.46
C VAL A 240 -18.97 -10.11 28.91
N LYS A 241 -20.17 -10.34 28.37
CA LYS A 241 -21.09 -9.26 28.00
C LYS A 241 -21.52 -8.51 29.25
N LEU A 242 -21.56 -7.17 29.16
CA LEU A 242 -22.19 -6.35 30.20
C LEU A 242 -23.68 -6.20 29.90
N SER A 243 -24.51 -6.52 30.88
CA SER A 243 -25.98 -6.40 30.78
C SER A 243 -26.48 -5.13 31.46
N GLY A 244 -27.63 -4.62 31.01
CA GLY A 244 -28.29 -3.47 31.64
C GLY A 244 -27.72 -2.10 31.26
N LEU A 245 -26.86 -2.03 30.25
CA LEU A 245 -26.42 -0.76 29.67
C LEU A 245 -27.54 -0.22 28.75
N PRO A 246 -28.14 0.95 29.06
CA PRO A 246 -29.38 1.38 28.41
C PRO A 246 -29.21 1.80 26.95
N THR A 247 -27.99 2.12 26.53
CA THR A 247 -27.69 2.60 25.16
C THR A 247 -27.03 1.57 24.27
N ASP A 248 -26.62 0.42 24.83
CA ASP A 248 -26.08 -0.69 24.06
C ASP A 248 -27.20 -1.36 23.25
N GLN A 249 -26.87 -1.81 22.05
CA GLN A 249 -27.87 -2.41 21.17
C GLN A 249 -28.29 -3.79 21.63
N GLY A 250 -29.59 -4.05 21.50
CA GLY A 250 -30.15 -5.38 21.68
C GLY A 250 -29.77 -6.32 20.55
N GLU A 251 -29.94 -7.61 20.82
CA GLU A 251 -29.58 -8.71 19.91
C GLU A 251 -30.83 -9.27 19.21
N ASP A 252 -30.64 -9.94 18.08
CA ASP A 252 -31.71 -10.53 17.28
C ASP A 252 -31.37 -11.95 16.79
N TYR A 253 -32.38 -12.70 16.31
CA TYR A 253 -32.24 -14.00 15.65
C TYR A 253 -31.48 -15.09 16.43
N GLY A 254 -31.32 -14.94 17.76
CA GLY A 254 -30.49 -15.83 18.58
C GLY A 254 -28.97 -15.66 18.36
N TRP A 255 -28.57 -14.62 17.62
CA TRP A 255 -27.19 -14.23 17.36
C TRP A 255 -26.70 -13.31 18.46
N ALA A 256 -26.45 -13.92 19.62
CA ALA A 256 -26.05 -13.25 20.85
C ALA A 256 -24.59 -12.78 20.83
N MET A 257 -24.25 -11.76 21.62
CA MET A 257 -22.92 -11.15 21.62
C MET A 257 -21.81 -12.14 22.01
N GLU A 258 -22.11 -13.11 22.87
CA GLU A 258 -21.19 -14.15 23.30
C GLU A 258 -20.66 -15.01 22.15
N ARG A 259 -21.35 -15.01 21.00
CA ARG A 259 -20.88 -15.67 19.77
C ARG A 259 -19.63 -15.03 19.19
N LEU A 260 -19.31 -13.78 19.54
CA LEU A 260 -18.12 -13.09 19.04
C LEU A 260 -16.80 -13.68 19.55
N TRP A 261 -16.85 -14.51 20.59
CA TRP A 261 -15.65 -15.09 21.20
C TRP A 261 -15.86 -16.58 21.54
N ASP A 262 -16.68 -17.30 20.76
CA ASP A 262 -16.86 -18.75 20.90
C ASP A 262 -16.01 -19.57 19.89
N GLY A 263 -15.31 -18.90 18.97
CA GLY A 263 -14.46 -19.52 17.95
C GLY A 263 -15.24 -20.10 16.76
N ASN A 264 -16.56 -19.89 16.67
CA ASN A 264 -17.41 -20.44 15.63
C ASN A 264 -17.80 -19.40 14.58
N LEU A 265 -17.07 -19.38 13.47
CA LEU A 265 -17.30 -18.47 12.33
C LEU A 265 -18.62 -18.72 11.56
N ALA A 266 -19.37 -19.78 11.87
CA ALA A 266 -20.68 -20.04 11.25
C ALA A 266 -21.84 -19.30 11.95
N THR A 267 -21.61 -18.80 13.16
CA THR A 267 -22.55 -17.98 13.93
C THR A 267 -21.91 -16.65 14.29
N GLY A 268 -22.70 -15.71 14.81
CA GLY A 268 -22.17 -14.42 15.21
C GLY A 268 -23.13 -13.65 16.08
N PHE A 269 -22.83 -12.37 16.24
CA PHE A 269 -23.69 -11.36 16.83
C PHE A 269 -24.50 -10.65 15.74
N HIS A 270 -25.76 -10.32 16.02
CA HIS A 270 -26.61 -9.50 15.16
C HIS A 270 -27.39 -8.51 16.03
N THR A 271 -27.32 -7.22 15.71
CA THR A 271 -28.13 -6.21 16.39
C THR A 271 -29.60 -6.30 15.96
N LYS A 272 -30.53 -5.74 16.73
CA LYS A 272 -31.94 -5.66 16.33
C LYS A 272 -32.12 -5.07 14.93
N GLU A 273 -32.80 -5.82 14.07
CA GLU A 273 -33.15 -5.36 12.73
C GLU A 273 -34.44 -4.53 12.75
N TYR A 274 -35.41 -4.92 13.59
CA TYR A 274 -36.72 -4.28 13.64
C TYR A 274 -37.21 -3.96 15.07
N PRO A 275 -37.68 -2.72 15.35
CA PRO A 275 -37.56 -1.54 14.49
C PRO A 275 -36.07 -1.12 14.34
N PRO A 276 -35.65 -0.60 13.18
CA PRO A 276 -34.25 -0.26 12.95
C PRO A 276 -33.82 0.88 13.87
N ALA A 277 -32.77 0.64 14.67
CA ALA A 277 -32.20 1.67 15.55
C ALA A 277 -31.43 2.76 14.78
N GLY A 278 -31.11 2.51 13.50
CA GLY A 278 -30.22 3.37 12.71
C GLY A 278 -28.75 3.16 13.08
N MET A 279 -27.84 3.90 12.45
CA MET A 279 -26.40 3.91 12.79
C MET A 279 -26.02 5.29 13.33
N PRO A 280 -25.02 5.42 14.21
CA PRO A 280 -24.12 4.38 14.72
C PRO A 280 -24.78 3.47 15.76
N GLN A 281 -24.20 2.28 15.94
CA GLN A 281 -24.62 1.28 16.92
C GLN A 281 -23.42 0.75 17.70
N TRP A 282 -23.61 0.32 18.95
CA TRP A 282 -22.51 -0.18 19.77
C TRP A 282 -22.93 -1.25 20.77
N PHE A 283 -21.93 -1.97 21.25
CA PHE A 283 -22.01 -2.84 22.41
C PHE A 283 -20.75 -2.74 23.27
N THR A 284 -20.86 -3.18 24.52
CA THR A 284 -19.83 -3.09 25.53
C THR A 284 -19.64 -4.43 26.25
N PHE A 285 -18.38 -4.79 26.52
CA PHE A 285 -18.02 -6.04 27.19
C PHE A 285 -16.83 -5.85 28.14
N ASP A 286 -16.71 -6.74 29.13
CA ASP A 286 -15.58 -6.83 30.07
C ASP A 286 -14.65 -7.95 29.59
N LEU A 287 -13.36 -7.66 29.50
CA LEU A 287 -12.31 -8.63 29.18
C LEU A 287 -12.03 -9.61 30.33
N GLY A 288 -12.58 -9.33 31.52
CA GLY A 288 -12.38 -10.08 32.76
C GLY A 288 -11.02 -9.84 33.42
N GLN A 289 -10.17 -9.02 32.79
CA GLN A 289 -8.83 -8.66 33.25
C GLN A 289 -8.37 -7.36 32.58
N GLU A 290 -7.42 -6.66 33.20
CA GLU A 290 -6.72 -5.54 32.57
C GLU A 290 -5.70 -6.06 31.55
N VAL A 291 -5.66 -5.43 30.38
CA VAL A 291 -4.85 -5.86 29.23
C VAL A 291 -4.19 -4.64 28.58
N SER A 292 -2.93 -4.80 28.19
CA SER A 292 -2.29 -3.92 27.21
C SER A 292 -2.52 -4.53 25.82
N LEU A 293 -3.35 -3.88 24.99
CA LEU A 293 -3.77 -4.41 23.70
C LEU A 293 -2.75 -4.08 22.59
N SER A 294 -2.51 -5.05 21.71
CA SER A 294 -1.59 -4.91 20.59
C SER A 294 -2.30 -4.81 19.24
N ARG A 295 -3.21 -5.75 18.97
CA ARG A 295 -4.00 -5.83 17.74
C ARG A 295 -5.30 -6.57 17.98
N PHE A 296 -6.14 -6.57 16.96
CA PHE A 296 -7.36 -7.35 16.94
C PHE A 296 -7.71 -7.81 15.52
N VAL A 297 -8.51 -8.86 15.45
CA VAL A 297 -9.05 -9.41 14.20
C VAL A 297 -10.56 -9.45 14.31
N ILE A 298 -11.25 -8.96 13.28
CA ILE A 298 -12.69 -9.13 13.13
C ILE A 298 -13.00 -10.05 11.95
N ASN A 299 -13.94 -10.98 12.15
CA ASN A 299 -14.43 -11.85 11.09
C ASN A 299 -15.82 -11.41 10.67
N GLN A 300 -15.93 -10.97 9.42
CA GLN A 300 -17.20 -10.60 8.81
C GLN A 300 -18.01 -11.85 8.43
N ARG A 301 -19.32 -11.70 8.27
CA ARG A 301 -20.16 -12.75 7.68
C ARG A 301 -19.75 -13.01 6.24
N LEU A 302 -19.60 -14.29 5.92
CA LEU A 302 -19.09 -14.75 4.62
C LEU A 302 -20.22 -14.92 3.57
N ASP A 303 -19.89 -15.63 2.49
CA ASP A 303 -20.74 -15.90 1.33
C ASP A 303 -21.28 -14.64 0.64
N ILE A 304 -22.59 -14.58 0.38
CA ILE A 304 -23.24 -13.46 -0.30
C ILE A 304 -23.21 -12.15 0.49
N TYR A 305 -22.78 -12.19 1.76
CA TYR A 305 -22.73 -11.03 2.64
C TYR A 305 -21.35 -10.36 2.71
N MET A 306 -20.29 -10.97 2.18
CA MET A 306 -18.94 -10.39 2.23
C MET A 306 -18.92 -8.96 1.66
N TYR A 307 -18.40 -8.02 2.44
CA TYR A 307 -18.36 -6.58 2.13
C TYR A 307 -19.72 -6.02 1.71
N SER A 308 -20.79 -6.46 2.39
CA SER A 308 -22.18 -6.10 2.11
C SER A 308 -23.04 -6.19 3.38
N HIS A 309 -24.30 -5.78 3.28
CA HIS A 309 -25.31 -5.90 4.34
C HIS A 309 -24.85 -5.25 5.66
N GLY A 310 -25.06 -5.95 6.77
CA GLY A 310 -24.69 -5.57 8.13
C GLY A 310 -23.22 -5.84 8.48
N ASN A 311 -22.35 -6.25 7.54
CA ASN A 311 -20.93 -6.33 7.89
C ASN A 311 -20.39 -4.92 8.21
N PRO A 312 -19.62 -4.74 9.29
CA PRO A 312 -19.02 -3.46 9.63
C PRO A 312 -18.13 -2.94 8.50
N ARG A 313 -18.26 -1.65 8.19
CA ARG A 313 -17.34 -0.95 7.29
C ARG A 313 -16.45 0.00 8.08
N GLU A 314 -17.05 0.90 8.85
CA GLU A 314 -16.34 1.92 9.63
C GLU A 314 -16.73 1.77 11.10
N PHE A 315 -15.75 1.77 11.99
CA PHE A 315 -15.99 1.55 13.41
C PHE A 315 -14.90 2.17 14.29
N GLU A 316 -15.27 2.43 15.53
CA GLU A 316 -14.42 3.03 16.57
C GLU A 316 -14.38 2.09 17.78
N LEU A 317 -13.21 1.97 18.40
CA LEU A 317 -13.05 1.26 19.66
C LEU A 317 -12.76 2.26 20.78
N TYR A 318 -13.41 2.06 21.91
CA TYR A 318 -13.15 2.80 23.14
C TYR A 318 -12.84 1.83 24.27
N GLY A 319 -11.99 2.26 25.21
CA GLY A 319 -11.56 1.46 26.33
C GLY A 319 -11.63 2.19 27.66
N SER A 320 -11.80 1.44 28.73
CA SER A 320 -11.78 1.93 30.11
C SER A 320 -11.20 0.84 31.04
N ILE A 321 -10.58 1.24 32.14
CA ILE A 321 -10.25 0.35 33.28
C ILE A 321 -11.35 0.33 34.34
N GLU A 322 -12.23 1.34 34.34
CA GLU A 322 -13.34 1.47 35.27
C GLU A 322 -14.62 0.85 34.68
N GLN A 323 -15.37 0.13 35.51
CA GLN A 323 -16.64 -0.47 35.11
C GLN A 323 -17.63 0.62 34.69
N PRO A 324 -18.29 0.49 33.52
CA PRO A 324 -19.32 1.46 33.13
C PRO A 324 -20.49 1.39 34.11
N LEU A 325 -20.97 2.57 34.53
CA LEU A 325 -22.10 2.66 35.46
C LEU A 325 -23.39 2.22 34.77
N ALA A 326 -24.17 1.36 35.45
CA ALA A 326 -25.55 1.10 35.09
C ALA A 326 -26.37 2.36 35.44
N ALA A 327 -27.10 2.89 34.46
CA ALA A 327 -27.58 4.27 34.44
C ALA A 327 -28.56 4.69 35.54
N ASP A 328 -28.41 5.96 35.95
CA ASP A 328 -29.51 6.85 36.32
C ASP A 328 -29.44 8.22 35.63
N ASP A 329 -28.29 8.67 35.15
CA ASP A 329 -28.20 9.92 34.39
C ASP A 329 -27.86 9.68 32.92
N LYS A 330 -28.13 10.69 32.09
CA LYS A 330 -27.68 10.79 30.70
C LYS A 330 -26.15 10.81 30.67
N VAL A 331 -25.51 9.69 31.00
CA VAL A 331 -24.08 9.48 30.86
C VAL A 331 -23.86 9.56 29.37
N ASP A 332 -23.37 10.73 29.00
CA ASP A 332 -23.01 11.09 27.66
C ASP A 332 -22.23 9.92 27.05
N VAL A 333 -22.39 9.72 25.75
CA VAL A 333 -21.64 8.70 24.99
C VAL A 333 -20.11 8.96 25.05
N TRP A 334 -19.72 10.02 25.78
CA TRP A 334 -18.42 10.63 26.00
C TRP A 334 -18.02 10.77 27.48
N ASP A 335 -18.49 9.90 28.38
CA ASP A 335 -17.92 9.84 29.75
C ASP A 335 -16.38 9.84 29.67
N PRO A 336 -15.68 10.78 30.34
CA PRO A 336 -14.22 10.95 30.23
C PRO A 336 -13.42 9.71 30.60
N LYS A 337 -14.05 8.71 31.22
CA LYS A 337 -13.44 7.40 31.53
C LYS A 337 -13.23 6.54 30.28
N TRP A 338 -13.98 6.77 29.20
CA TRP A 338 -13.79 6.09 27.93
C TRP A 338 -12.74 6.81 27.08
N GLN A 339 -11.64 6.11 26.82
CA GLN A 339 -10.56 6.60 25.98
C GLN A 339 -10.70 6.00 24.58
N SER A 340 -10.51 6.82 23.54
CA SER A 340 -10.48 6.31 22.17
C SER A 340 -9.26 5.42 21.98
N LEU A 341 -9.49 4.21 21.45
CA LEU A 341 -8.45 3.24 21.08
C LEU A 341 -8.21 3.23 19.56
N GLY A 342 -8.92 4.06 18.80
CA GLY A 342 -8.75 4.22 17.37
C GLY A 342 -10.05 4.17 16.57
N HIS A 343 -9.91 4.55 15.31
CA HIS A 343 -10.93 4.55 14.28
C HIS A 343 -10.42 3.70 13.12
N TYR A 344 -11.26 2.80 12.62
CA TYR A 344 -10.87 1.75 11.68
C TYR A 344 -11.88 1.61 10.54
N GLU A 345 -11.38 1.30 9.34
CA GLU A 345 -12.20 0.96 8.18
C GLU A 345 -11.80 -0.42 7.63
N VAL A 346 -12.79 -1.29 7.39
CA VAL A 346 -12.61 -2.50 6.58
C VAL A 346 -12.51 -2.08 5.13
N ILE A 347 -11.29 -2.11 4.58
CA ILE A 347 -11.06 -1.83 3.16
C ILE A 347 -11.26 -3.10 2.35
N LYS A 348 -12.09 -2.99 1.31
CA LYS A 348 -12.20 -4.05 0.30
C LYS A 348 -10.98 -4.00 -0.64
N PRO A 349 -10.12 -5.03 -0.66
CA PRO A 349 -8.84 -4.98 -1.38
C PRO A 349 -8.96 -4.67 -2.87
N SER A 350 -9.99 -5.20 -3.53
CA SER A 350 -10.17 -4.99 -4.97
C SER A 350 -10.70 -3.61 -5.36
N GLY A 351 -11.27 -2.86 -4.41
CA GLY A 351 -12.00 -1.62 -4.68
C GLY A 351 -13.29 -1.81 -5.50
N GLN A 352 -13.71 -3.04 -5.78
CA GLN A 352 -14.94 -3.32 -6.54
C GLN A 352 -16.20 -2.98 -5.73
N LEU A 353 -17.30 -2.71 -6.44
CA LEU A 353 -18.59 -2.41 -5.81
C LEU A 353 -19.03 -3.53 -4.82
N PRO A 354 -19.71 -3.19 -3.71
CA PRO A 354 -20.32 -4.17 -2.82
C PRO A 354 -21.16 -5.20 -3.58
N GLY A 355 -21.07 -6.47 -3.19
CA GLY A 355 -21.74 -7.59 -3.86
C GLY A 355 -20.95 -8.26 -5.00
N ILE A 356 -19.84 -7.67 -5.47
CA ILE A 356 -18.92 -8.29 -6.45
C ILE A 356 -17.58 -8.56 -5.78
N ASN A 357 -17.25 -9.83 -5.48
CA ASN A 357 -16.03 -10.16 -4.76
C ASN A 357 -15.03 -10.89 -5.68
N SER A 358 -13.81 -10.36 -5.72
CA SER A 358 -12.66 -11.00 -6.36
C SER A 358 -12.04 -12.08 -5.45
N ALA A 359 -11.10 -12.87 -5.97
CA ALA A 359 -10.38 -13.87 -5.17
C ALA A 359 -9.65 -13.25 -3.96
N VAL A 360 -9.01 -12.09 -4.13
CA VAL A 360 -8.32 -11.40 -3.03
C VAL A 360 -9.28 -10.90 -1.95
N ASP A 361 -10.50 -10.49 -2.33
CA ASP A 361 -11.53 -10.08 -1.37
C ASP A 361 -11.99 -11.27 -0.53
N ILE A 362 -12.24 -12.41 -1.19
CA ILE A 362 -12.70 -13.66 -0.57
C ILE A 362 -11.65 -14.20 0.39
N ASP A 363 -10.39 -14.25 -0.04
CA ASP A 363 -9.30 -14.79 0.78
C ASP A 363 -9.08 -13.95 2.03
N LEU A 364 -9.10 -12.60 1.92
CA LEU A 364 -8.99 -11.73 3.08
C LEU A 364 -10.21 -11.86 4.00
N ALA A 365 -11.42 -11.91 3.45
CA ALA A 365 -12.64 -12.07 4.25
C ALA A 365 -12.63 -13.35 5.09
N LYS A 366 -12.16 -14.47 4.51
CA LYS A 366 -12.02 -15.76 5.20
C LYS A 366 -10.95 -15.73 6.28
N LYS A 367 -9.83 -15.03 6.03
CA LYS A 367 -8.74 -14.89 7.01
C LYS A 367 -9.14 -14.01 8.20
N GLY A 368 -10.03 -13.04 7.97
CA GLY A 368 -10.38 -12.00 8.93
C GLY A 368 -9.57 -10.73 8.70
N HIS A 369 -10.11 -9.62 9.19
CA HIS A 369 -9.52 -8.28 9.03
C HIS A 369 -8.74 -7.93 10.29
N GLU A 370 -7.42 -7.81 10.14
CA GLU A 370 -6.50 -7.49 11.23
C GLU A 370 -6.24 -5.97 11.31
N PHE A 371 -6.24 -5.45 12.53
CA PHE A 371 -5.99 -4.05 12.83
C PHE A 371 -5.04 -3.93 14.03
N ASN A 372 -4.12 -2.96 13.98
CA ASN A 372 -3.23 -2.66 15.08
C ASN A 372 -3.81 -1.55 15.95
N PHE A 373 -3.68 -1.68 17.27
CA PHE A 373 -3.90 -0.54 18.15
C PHE A 373 -2.75 0.47 17.99
N PRO A 374 -3.01 1.79 18.09
CA PRO A 374 -1.97 2.80 17.95
C PRO A 374 -0.94 2.70 19.09
N PRO A 375 0.32 3.08 18.86
CA PRO A 375 1.31 3.16 19.92
C PRO A 375 0.84 4.06 21.07
N GLY A 376 1.10 3.65 22.32
CA GLY A 376 0.64 4.38 23.49
C GLY A 376 -0.82 4.16 23.85
N THR A 377 -1.50 3.19 23.23
CA THR A 377 -2.83 2.74 23.64
C THR A 377 -2.83 2.42 25.15
N PRO A 378 -3.76 2.98 25.93
CA PRO A 378 -3.83 2.77 27.36
C PRO A 378 -4.17 1.32 27.69
N LYS A 379 -3.88 0.91 28.93
CA LYS A 379 -4.44 -0.33 29.48
C LYS A 379 -5.95 -0.22 29.59
N VAL A 380 -6.63 -1.33 29.34
CA VAL A 380 -8.09 -1.39 29.34
C VAL A 380 -8.57 -2.71 29.93
N ARG A 381 -9.78 -2.69 30.47
CA ARG A 381 -10.51 -3.88 30.89
C ARG A 381 -11.87 -3.97 30.21
N TYR A 382 -12.50 -2.83 29.97
CA TYR A 382 -13.79 -2.74 29.30
C TYR A 382 -13.58 -2.17 27.91
N ILE A 383 -14.25 -2.77 26.92
CA ILE A 383 -14.23 -2.31 25.53
C ILE A 383 -15.64 -1.98 25.09
N ARG A 384 -15.78 -0.85 24.40
CA ARG A 384 -16.96 -0.50 23.62
C ARG A 384 -16.61 -0.53 22.15
N PHE A 385 -17.34 -1.35 21.39
CA PHE A 385 -17.21 -1.46 19.95
C PHE A 385 -18.36 -0.69 19.29
N LYS A 386 -18.05 0.41 18.63
CA LYS A 386 -19.03 1.29 17.99
C LYS A 386 -18.91 1.19 16.48
N VAL A 387 -19.89 0.57 15.83
CA VAL A 387 -20.00 0.57 14.37
C VAL A 387 -20.60 1.91 13.93
N VAL A 388 -19.80 2.70 13.23
CA VAL A 388 -20.19 3.97 12.64
C VAL A 388 -21.06 3.72 11.42
N SER A 389 -20.62 2.81 10.55
CA SER A 389 -21.38 2.40 9.37
C SER A 389 -21.16 0.92 9.03
N ALA A 390 -22.22 0.28 8.53
CA ALA A 390 -22.16 -1.01 7.86
C ALA A 390 -22.13 -0.81 6.35
N TRP A 391 -21.78 -1.85 5.60
CA TRP A 391 -21.66 -1.77 4.15
C TRP A 391 -22.96 -1.39 3.42
N ALA A 392 -24.13 -1.87 3.88
CA ALA A 392 -25.41 -1.63 3.21
C ALA A 392 -26.65 -1.70 4.12
N ALA A 393 -26.51 -1.78 5.44
CA ALA A 393 -27.63 -1.95 6.37
C ALA A 393 -27.65 -0.90 7.49
N GLY A 394 -28.83 -0.69 8.08
CA GLY A 394 -29.05 0.15 9.27
C GLY A 394 -28.91 -0.61 10.60
N PHE A 395 -28.23 -1.75 10.56
CA PHE A 395 -27.90 -2.68 11.64
C PHE A 395 -26.56 -3.33 11.30
N PHE A 396 -25.98 -4.09 12.23
CA PHE A 396 -24.76 -4.83 11.92
C PHE A 396 -24.74 -6.25 12.50
N HIS A 397 -23.88 -7.06 11.91
CA HIS A 397 -23.53 -8.39 12.39
C HIS A 397 -22.02 -8.62 12.30
N LEU A 398 -21.48 -9.41 13.21
CA LEU A 398 -20.07 -9.75 13.26
C LEU A 398 -19.93 -11.19 13.74
N MET A 399 -19.03 -11.97 13.13
CA MET A 399 -18.94 -13.41 13.43
C MET A 399 -18.00 -13.65 14.60
N GLU A 400 -16.84 -13.00 14.60
CA GLU A 400 -15.84 -13.17 15.65
C GLU A 400 -15.09 -11.84 15.87
N LEU A 401 -14.70 -11.60 17.11
CA LEU A 401 -13.75 -10.57 17.53
C LEU A 401 -12.65 -11.26 18.35
N THR A 402 -11.42 -11.21 17.86
CA THR A 402 -10.25 -11.77 18.55
C THR A 402 -9.28 -10.66 18.91
N LEU A 403 -8.99 -10.49 20.20
CA LEU A 403 -8.08 -9.48 20.73
C LEU A 403 -6.74 -10.12 21.09
N TYR A 404 -5.65 -9.38 20.89
CA TYR A 404 -4.30 -9.80 21.25
C TYR A 404 -3.64 -8.74 22.13
N GLY A 405 -2.71 -9.18 22.98
CA GLY A 405 -1.96 -8.30 23.87
C GLY A 405 -1.27 -9.07 24.98
N GLN A 406 -1.03 -8.41 26.10
CA GLN A 406 -0.51 -9.05 27.30
C GLN A 406 -1.28 -8.64 28.56
N ASN A 407 -1.42 -9.60 29.46
CA ASN A 407 -1.80 -9.37 30.84
C ASN A 407 -0.51 -9.27 31.66
N GLU A 408 -0.39 -8.28 32.55
CA GLU A 408 0.79 -8.09 33.38
C GLU A 408 1.00 -9.16 34.46
N LYS A 409 0.02 -10.05 34.70
CA LYS A 409 0.12 -11.04 35.79
C LYS A 409 0.97 -12.29 35.50
N LYS A 410 1.99 -12.22 34.65
CA LYS A 410 2.92 -13.35 34.42
C LYS A 410 4.37 -12.96 34.63
#